data_AF-A0AAD5Q2X4-F1
#
_entry.id   AF-A0AAD5Q2X4-F1
#
_cell.length_a   1.000
_cell.length_b   1.000
_cell.length_c   1.000
_cell.angle_alpha   90.00
_cell.angle_beta   90.00
_cell.angle_gamma   90.00
#
_symmetry.space_group_name_H-M   'P 1'
#
loop_
_entity.id
_entity.type
_entity.pdbx_description
1 polymer ?
#
loop_
_entity_poly.entity_id
_entity_poly.type
_entity_poly.pdbx_seq_one_letter_code
_entity_poly.pdbx_strand_id
1 'polypeptide(L)'
;MPTNRRWEVRTLSTDFRAAAQLVRDKFTPLPGPGHVVVRNEFVGINANDINVTNGSYLGVVEDIGSGVSGVNIGDAVAYRESNAH
;
A
#
# COMPACT_ATOMS: atom_id res chain seq x y z
N MET A 1 -11.80 9.58 -20.88
CA MET A 1 -11.01 8.58 -20.11
C MET A 1 -11.77 8.30 -18.82
N PRO A 2 -11.90 7.04 -18.39
CA PRO A 2 -12.57 6.74 -17.13
C PRO A 2 -11.83 7.42 -15.97
N THR A 3 -12.59 7.98 -15.04
CA THR A 3 -12.05 8.52 -13.79
C THR A 3 -11.95 7.39 -12.77
N ASN A 4 -10.84 7.30 -12.05
CA ASN A 4 -10.70 6.39 -10.91
C ASN A 4 -11.01 7.17 -9.61
N ARG A 5 -11.52 6.46 -8.61
CA ARG A 5 -11.64 6.93 -7.24
C ARG A 5 -10.82 6.00 -6.34
N ARG A 6 -9.84 6.53 -5.63
CA ARG A 6 -9.03 5.78 -4.67
C ARG A 6 -8.95 6.50 -3.33
N TRP A 7 -8.84 5.74 -2.25
CA TRP A 7 -8.41 6.29 -0.96
C TRP A 7 -6.88 6.44 -0.97
N GLU A 8 -6.37 7.57 -0.51
CA GLU A 8 -4.94 7.85 -0.42
C GLU A 8 -4.63 8.44 0.96
N VAL A 9 -3.60 7.91 1.63
CA VAL A 9 -3.12 8.45 2.90
C VAL A 9 -2.36 9.75 2.63
N ARG A 10 -2.80 10.85 3.26
CA ARG A 10 -2.21 12.19 3.11
C ARG A 10 -1.59 12.71 4.40
N THR A 11 -1.96 12.14 5.53
CA THR A 11 -1.42 12.50 6.85
C THR A 11 -1.35 11.25 7.71
N LEU A 12 -0.24 11.03 8.40
CA LEU A 12 -0.14 9.88 9.31
C LEU A 12 -1.00 10.13 10.55
N SER A 13 -1.97 9.25 10.79
CA SER A 13 -2.84 9.33 11.96
C SER A 13 -3.53 8.00 12.25
N THR A 14 -3.89 7.79 13.51
CA THR A 14 -4.77 6.70 13.95
C THR A 14 -6.24 6.98 13.67
N ASP A 15 -6.61 8.21 13.30
CA ASP A 15 -7.94 8.54 12.80
C ASP A 15 -7.95 8.42 11.27
N PHE A 16 -8.57 7.35 10.75
CA PHE A 16 -8.68 7.11 9.30
C PHE A 16 -9.29 8.31 8.57
N ARG A 17 -10.26 8.99 9.17
CA ARG A 17 -10.98 10.10 8.54
C ARG A 17 -10.09 11.33 8.38
N ALA A 18 -9.18 11.55 9.32
CA ALA A 18 -8.17 12.60 9.23
C ALA A 18 -7.00 12.18 8.30
N ALA A 19 -6.67 10.90 8.25
CA ALA A 19 -5.51 10.39 7.52
C ALA A 19 -5.73 10.25 6.01
N ALA A 20 -6.89 9.72 5.61
CA ALA A 20 -7.15 9.27 4.25
C ALA A 20 -8.14 10.19 3.52
N GLN A 21 -7.87 10.43 2.24
CA GLN A 21 -8.71 11.25 1.37
C GLN A 21 -9.15 10.46 0.13
N LEU A 22 -10.40 10.65 -0.29
CA LEU A 22 -10.90 10.12 -1.55
C LEU A 22 -10.42 11.01 -2.70
N VAL A 23 -9.47 10.50 -3.47
CA VAL A 23 -8.92 11.16 -4.66
C VAL A 23 -9.70 10.74 -5.90
N ARG A 24 -9.94 11.69 -6.80
CA ARG A 24 -10.55 11.45 -8.11
C ARG A 24 -9.62 11.95 -9.20
N ASP A 25 -9.09 11.05 -10.02
CA ASP A 25 -8.16 11.39 -11.08
C ASP A 25 -8.40 10.57 -12.35
N LYS A 26 -7.69 10.96 -13.42
CA LYS A 26 -7.73 10.21 -14.68
C LYS A 26 -7.03 8.87 -14.46
N PHE A 27 -7.73 7.79 -14.78
CA PHE A 27 -7.09 6.48 -14.80
C PHE A 27 -6.27 6.34 -16.08
N THR A 28 -4.95 6.36 -15.95
CA THR A 28 -4.01 6.25 -17.07
C THR A 28 -3.03 5.07 -17.04
N PRO A 29 -2.94 4.20 -16.00
CA PRO A 29 -1.96 3.11 -16.06
C PRO A 29 -2.42 2.03 -17.04
N LEU A 30 -1.66 1.85 -18.11
CA LEU A 30 -1.64 0.61 -18.89
C LEU A 30 -0.77 -0.40 -18.12
N PRO A 31 -1.18 -1.68 -18.00
CA PRO A 31 -0.34 -2.66 -17.35
C PRO A 31 0.94 -2.85 -18.17
N GLY A 32 2.10 -2.78 -17.51
CA GLY A 32 3.37 -3.21 -18.09
C GLY A 32 3.45 -4.74 -18.21
N PRO A 33 4.52 -5.30 -18.81
CA PRO A 33 4.72 -6.75 -18.85
C PRO A 33 4.62 -7.39 -17.46
N GLY A 34 3.91 -8.52 -17.36
CA GLY A 34 3.70 -9.25 -16.10
C GLY A 34 2.66 -8.65 -15.15
N HIS A 35 1.95 -7.58 -15.52
CA HIS A 35 0.96 -6.92 -14.66
C HIS A 35 -0.46 -7.04 -15.21
N VAL A 36 -1.45 -6.88 -14.32
CA VAL A 36 -2.87 -6.78 -14.66
C VAL A 36 -3.47 -5.50 -14.08
N VAL A 37 -4.48 -4.96 -14.76
CA VAL A 37 -5.35 -3.93 -14.19
C VAL A 37 -6.66 -4.59 -13.78
N VAL A 38 -7.03 -4.42 -12.51
CA VAL A 38 -8.24 -5.03 -11.95
C VAL A 38 -9.28 -3.95 -11.67
N ARG A 39 -10.52 -4.18 -12.12
CA ARG A 39 -11.69 -3.43 -11.67
C ARG A 39 -12.24 -4.11 -10.42
N ASN A 40 -11.92 -3.57 -9.25
CA ASN A 40 -12.45 -4.08 -7.99
C ASN A 40 -13.96 -3.80 -7.89
N GLU A 41 -14.78 -4.84 -7.68
CA GLU A 41 -16.22 -4.69 -7.41
C GLU A 41 -16.51 -4.58 -5.91
N PHE A 42 -15.71 -5.30 -5.10
CA PHE A 42 -15.75 -5.28 -3.64
C PHE A 42 -14.33 -5.23 -3.08
N VAL A 43 -14.19 -4.65 -1.89
CA VAL A 43 -12.94 -4.63 -1.11
C VAL A 43 -13.27 -4.90 0.36
N GLY A 44 -12.34 -5.53 1.07
CA GLY A 44 -12.45 -5.72 2.53
C GLY A 44 -11.94 -4.51 3.29
N ILE A 45 -12.60 -4.16 4.39
CA ILE A 45 -12.09 -3.24 5.41
C ILE A 45 -11.52 -4.07 6.54
N ASN A 46 -10.31 -3.74 6.98
CA ASN A 46 -9.58 -4.50 7.99
C ASN A 46 -9.30 -3.62 9.21
N ALA A 47 -9.22 -4.25 10.40
CA ALA A 47 -8.80 -3.53 11.61
C ALA A 47 -7.41 -2.89 11.45
N ASN A 48 -6.56 -3.49 10.60
CA ASN A 48 -5.22 -3.01 10.36
C ASN A 48 -5.13 -1.79 9.42
N ASP A 49 -6.23 -1.35 8.80
CA ASP A 49 -6.20 -0.16 7.94
C ASP A 49 -5.72 1.06 8.74
N ILE A 50 -6.01 1.12 10.04
CA ILE A 50 -5.49 2.14 10.96
C ILE A 50 -3.96 2.07 11.13
N ASN A 51 -3.38 0.87 11.12
CA ASN A 51 -1.93 0.69 11.20
C ASN A 51 -1.24 1.12 9.89
N VAL A 52 -1.96 1.03 8.76
CA VAL A 52 -1.47 1.58 7.48
C VAL A 52 -1.53 3.10 7.53
N THR A 53 -2.65 3.68 7.98
CA THR A 53 -2.81 5.14 8.02
C THR A 53 -1.95 5.84 9.05
N ASN A 54 -1.55 5.16 10.13
CA ASN A 54 -0.67 5.72 11.15
C ASN A 54 0.83 5.47 10.86
N GLY A 55 1.17 4.72 9.81
CA GLY A 55 2.55 4.41 9.42
C GLY A 55 3.22 3.28 10.22
N SER A 56 2.47 2.52 11.04
CA SER A 56 3.04 1.44 11.87
C SER A 56 3.46 0.20 11.06
N TYR A 57 3.10 0.11 9.78
CA TYR A 57 3.55 -0.94 8.87
C TYR A 57 4.93 -0.70 8.26
N LEU A 58 5.67 0.30 8.73
CA LEU A 58 7.02 0.57 8.25
C LEU A 58 8.01 -0.18 9.14
N GLY A 59 8.36 -1.41 8.74
CA GLY A 59 9.64 -1.99 9.13
C GLY A 59 10.77 -1.22 8.45
N VAL A 60 11.95 -1.19 9.04
CA VAL A 60 13.15 -0.67 8.39
C VAL A 60 14.02 -1.87 8.05
N VAL A 61 14.51 -1.95 6.82
CA VAL A 61 15.46 -3.00 6.45
C VAL A 61 16.75 -2.78 7.24
N GLU A 62 17.06 -3.68 8.18
CA GLU A 62 18.28 -3.60 9.00
C GLU A 62 19.46 -4.39 8.40
N ASP A 63 19.19 -5.42 7.60
CA ASP A 63 20.20 -6.22 6.91
C ASP A 63 19.63 -6.86 5.63
N ILE A 64 20.50 -7.29 4.71
CA ILE A 64 20.13 -7.87 3.41
C ILE A 64 20.91 -9.17 3.15
N GLY A 65 20.18 -10.27 3.02
CA GLY A 65 20.74 -11.57 2.66
C GLY A 65 21.14 -11.68 1.17
N SER A 66 22.01 -12.65 0.87
CA SER A 66 22.44 -12.93 -0.50
C SER A 66 21.26 -13.27 -1.42
N GLY A 67 21.23 -12.67 -2.62
CA GLY A 67 20.21 -12.90 -3.64
C GLY A 67 18.95 -12.01 -3.51
N VAL A 68 18.86 -11.17 -2.48
CA VAL A 68 17.78 -10.17 -2.36
C VAL A 68 18.14 -8.90 -3.15
N SER A 69 17.19 -8.40 -3.94
CA SER A 69 17.35 -7.19 -4.76
C SER A 69 16.09 -6.33 -4.73
N GLY A 70 16.23 -5.01 -4.93
CA GLY A 70 15.09 -4.08 -5.00
C GLY A 70 14.71 -3.40 -3.68
N VAL A 71 15.51 -3.60 -2.63
CA VAL A 71 15.45 -2.89 -1.34
C VAL A 71 16.86 -2.61 -0.85
N ASN A 72 17.04 -1.58 -0.02
CA ASN A 72 18.30 -1.19 0.61
C ASN A 72 18.16 -1.16 2.14
N ILE A 73 19.29 -1.30 2.85
CA ILE A 73 19.35 -1.07 4.30
C ILE A 73 18.88 0.37 4.56
N GLY A 74 17.95 0.55 5.50
CA GLY A 74 17.31 1.83 5.81
C GLY A 74 16.01 2.10 5.05
N ASP A 75 15.65 1.30 4.04
CA ASP A 75 14.37 1.46 3.36
C ASP A 75 13.22 1.12 4.32
N ALA A 76 12.21 1.98 4.33
CA ALA A 76 10.95 1.69 5.00
C ALA A 76 10.14 0.70 4.15
N VAL A 77 9.83 -0.46 4.72
CA VAL A 77 9.15 -1.57 4.05
C VAL A 77 7.89 -1.98 4.80
N ALA A 78 6.85 -2.33 4.05
CA ALA A 78 5.71 -3.05 4.57
C ALA A 78 5.76 -4.48 4.02
N TYR A 79 5.57 -5.48 4.88
CA TYR A 79 5.54 -6.88 4.49
C TYR A 79 4.26 -7.54 4.98
N ARG A 80 3.76 -8.51 4.22
CA ARG A 80 2.67 -9.41 4.63
C ARG A 80 3.24 -10.82 4.66
N GLU A 81 3.51 -11.33 5.84
CA GLU A 81 3.83 -12.74 6.02
C GLU A 81 2.51 -13.53 6.07
N SER A 82 2.35 -14.55 5.22
CA SER A 82 1.15 -15.39 5.17
C SER A 82 1.33 -16.73 5.89
N ASN A 83 2.26 -16.81 6.85
CA ASN A 83 2.46 -18.01 7.65
C ASN A 83 1.39 -18.07 8.75
N ALA A 84 0.25 -18.68 8.42
CA ALA A 84 -0.65 -19.23 9.42
C ALA A 84 0.09 -20.41 10.10
N HIS A 85 0.27 -20.35 11.41
CA HIS A 85 0.54 -21.53 12.23
C HIS A 85 -0.68 -22.44 12.27
#